data_AF-A0AAP2XUL4-F1
#
_entry.id   AF-A0AAP2XUL4-F1
#
_cell.length_a   1.000
_cell.length_b   1.000
_cell.length_c   1.000
_cell.angle_alpha   90.00
_cell.angle_beta   90.00
_cell.angle_gamma   90.00
#
_symmetry.space_group_name_H-M   'P 1'
#
loop_
_entity.id
_entity.type
_entity.pdbx_description
1 polymer ?
#
loop_
_entity_poly.entity_id
_entity_poly.type
_entity_poly.pdbx_seq_one_letter_code
_entity_poly.pdbx_strand_id
1 'polypeptide(L)'
;MVKYEVILDRLEKLTNDIRFKNGNHLSDIYECLMANDEERMYVDYILDKQQEDGTIQVKALAHNEVDSSHICEIHLDNQGHIEYGIVPDWDYNVDSYLLDDLENGFEIKYMPLEDHAVHWYCINDLRGEIGAEKGLQLYLAYCQAHDITHESLLTVRKDAPDIHDLYQEVNQNYKIIAEESCGHKAVVLAYNKRAPQRYVTWNTTRNRERGYDQGHYYNDYGRAFKDFKIRSHEMLEKHIHLQKERSKPKEKQHGER
;
A
#
# COMPACT_ATOMS: atom_id res chain seq x y z
N MET A 1 18.59 14.84 42.47
CA MET A 1 18.92 14.25 41.16
C MET A 1 17.78 13.42 40.61
N VAL A 2 17.33 12.35 41.29
CA VAL A 2 16.27 11.44 40.81
C VAL A 2 14.97 12.10 40.28
N LYS A 3 14.46 13.15 40.94
CA LYS A 3 13.25 13.86 40.45
C LYS A 3 13.44 14.63 39.14
N TYR A 4 14.67 15.07 38.84
CA TYR A 4 14.97 15.88 37.66
C TYR A 4 15.14 14.98 36.43
N GLU A 5 15.80 13.83 36.58
CA GLU A 5 15.94 12.81 35.54
C GLU A 5 14.58 12.23 35.11
N VAL A 6 13.68 11.97 36.05
CA VAL A 6 12.31 11.48 35.73
C VAL A 6 11.47 12.52 34.98
N ILE A 7 11.72 13.82 35.19
CA ILE A 7 11.01 14.88 34.46
C ILE A 7 11.59 15.01 33.05
N LEU A 8 12.91 14.92 32.89
CA LEU A 8 13.56 14.95 31.58
C LEU A 8 13.15 13.75 30.71
N ASP A 9 13.15 12.52 31.25
CA ASP A 9 12.68 11.32 30.55
C ASP A 9 11.21 11.44 30.09
N ARG A 10 10.35 12.06 30.89
CA ARG A 10 8.95 12.30 30.52
C ARG A 10 8.79 13.38 29.45
N LEU A 11 9.60 14.44 29.50
CA LEU A 11 9.56 15.51 28.51
C LEU A 11 10.14 15.04 27.17
N GLU A 12 11.21 14.26 27.20
CA GLU A 12 11.82 13.63 26.02
C GLU A 12 10.83 12.65 25.36
N LYS A 13 10.20 11.77 26.14
CA LYS A 13 9.11 10.91 25.66
C LYS A 13 7.95 11.71 25.08
N LEU A 14 7.51 12.78 25.74
CA LEU A 14 6.41 13.61 25.24
C LEU A 14 6.78 14.35 23.94
N THR A 15 8.02 14.81 23.81
CA THR A 15 8.53 15.45 22.59
C THR A 15 8.66 14.45 21.46
N ASN A 16 9.15 13.24 21.72
CA ASN A 16 9.19 12.16 20.73
C ASN A 16 7.76 11.72 20.34
N ASP A 17 6.86 11.57 21.29
CA ASP A 17 5.44 11.30 21.04
C ASP A 17 4.80 12.38 20.16
N ILE A 18 5.28 13.64 20.21
CA ILE A 18 4.82 14.73 19.34
C ILE A 18 5.41 14.61 17.93
N ARG A 19 6.69 14.23 17.79
CA ARG A 19 7.35 13.97 16.50
C ARG A 19 6.56 12.97 15.65
N PHE A 20 6.29 11.80 16.23
CA PHE A 20 5.56 10.72 15.55
C PHE A 20 4.03 10.91 15.50
N LYS A 21 3.48 12.11 15.78
CA LYS A 21 2.05 12.40 15.54
C LYS A 21 1.72 12.53 14.06
N ASN A 22 2.69 12.89 13.23
CA ASN A 22 2.49 12.95 11.80
C ASN A 22 2.60 11.51 11.27
N GLY A 23 1.49 10.91 10.84
CA GLY A 23 1.43 9.47 10.54
C GLY A 23 2.30 8.99 9.37
N ASN A 24 3.07 9.88 8.73
CA ASN A 24 4.00 9.57 7.65
C ASN A 24 5.48 9.87 7.95
N HIS A 25 5.80 10.42 9.13
CA HIS A 25 7.17 10.68 9.63
C HIS A 25 8.07 11.56 8.74
N LEU A 26 7.52 12.19 7.70
CA LEU A 26 8.30 12.88 6.66
C LEU A 26 9.12 14.05 7.22
N SER A 27 8.57 14.80 8.18
CA SER A 27 9.28 15.90 8.83
C SER A 27 10.48 15.41 9.62
N ASP A 28 10.32 14.31 10.36
CA ASP A 28 11.37 13.74 11.21
C ASP A 28 12.54 13.21 10.36
N ILE A 29 12.21 12.62 9.21
CA ILE A 29 13.21 12.16 8.23
C ILE A 29 13.99 13.35 7.63
N TYR A 30 13.31 14.41 7.18
CA TYR A 30 14.02 15.59 6.66
C TYR A 30 14.84 16.31 7.72
N GLU A 31 14.39 16.35 8.98
CA GLU A 31 15.19 16.88 10.09
C GLU A 31 16.47 16.05 10.31
N CYS A 32 16.38 14.72 10.24
CA CYS A 32 17.54 13.83 10.31
C CYS A 32 18.52 14.07 9.16
N LEU A 33 18.03 14.17 7.92
CA LEU A 33 18.85 14.46 6.74
C LEU A 33 19.58 15.80 6.87
N MET A 34 18.88 16.86 7.24
CA MET A 34 19.47 18.18 7.47
C MET A 34 20.55 18.17 8.56
N ALA A 35 20.36 17.38 9.63
CA ALA A 35 21.33 17.25 10.71
C ALA A 35 22.63 16.52 10.29
N ASN A 36 22.61 15.81 9.17
CA ASN A 36 23.74 15.09 8.60
C ASN A 36 24.30 15.77 7.32
N ASP A 37 24.00 17.06 7.11
CA ASP A 37 24.43 17.84 5.94
C ASP A 37 23.90 17.30 4.59
N GLU A 38 22.76 16.60 4.61
CA GLU A 38 22.12 15.96 3.45
C GLU A 38 20.95 16.78 2.88
N GLU A 39 21.20 18.06 2.58
CA GLU A 39 20.15 19.04 2.20
C GLU A 39 19.48 18.79 0.84
N ARG A 40 20.04 17.92 -0.01
CA ARG A 40 19.58 17.68 -1.41
C ARG A 40 19.06 16.26 -1.61
N MET A 41 18.54 15.67 -0.55
CA MET A 41 17.99 14.32 -0.57
C MET A 41 16.49 14.35 -0.85
N TYR A 42 16.06 13.38 -1.64
CA TYR A 42 14.68 13.04 -1.92
C TYR A 42 14.33 11.75 -1.17
N VAL A 43 13.22 11.74 -0.44
CA VAL A 43 12.79 10.55 0.33
C VAL A 43 11.97 9.62 -0.57
N ASP A 44 12.48 8.40 -0.76
CA ASP A 44 11.90 7.39 -1.66
C ASP A 44 10.71 6.69 -1.00
N TYR A 45 10.91 6.30 0.26
CA TYR A 45 9.86 5.72 1.08
C TYR A 45 10.13 5.86 2.57
N ILE A 46 9.06 5.76 3.34
CA ILE A 46 9.09 5.67 4.80
C ILE A 46 8.20 4.50 5.22
N LEU A 47 8.76 3.64 6.06
CA LEU A 47 8.09 2.52 6.67
C LEU A 47 8.03 2.72 8.19
N ASP A 48 7.01 2.17 8.86
CA ASP A 48 7.05 2.02 10.31
C ASP A 48 6.58 0.66 10.79
N LYS A 49 6.91 0.34 12.03
CA LYS A 49 6.50 -0.88 12.72
C LYS A 49 6.27 -0.58 14.20
N GLN A 50 5.06 -0.87 14.66
CA GLN A 50 4.75 -0.87 16.09
C GLN A 50 5.22 -2.18 16.74
N GLN A 51 6.05 -2.06 17.78
CA GLN A 51 6.58 -3.17 18.56
C GLN A 51 5.64 -3.54 19.73
N GLU A 52 5.81 -4.74 20.28
CA GLU A 52 5.01 -5.23 21.41
C GLU A 52 5.18 -4.38 22.68
N ASP A 53 6.35 -3.79 22.86
CA ASP A 53 6.67 -2.90 23.99
C ASP A 53 6.11 -1.48 23.83
N GLY A 54 5.42 -1.21 22.71
CA GLY A 54 4.85 0.09 22.37
C GLY A 54 5.82 1.04 21.66
N THR A 55 7.08 0.63 21.43
CA THR A 55 8.04 1.39 20.63
C THR A 55 7.60 1.39 19.17
N ILE A 56 7.83 2.50 18.47
CA ILE A 56 7.64 2.60 17.01
C ILE A 56 9.03 2.66 16.40
N GLN A 57 9.34 1.71 15.51
CA GLN A 57 10.52 1.77 14.66
C GLN A 57 10.11 2.36 13.32
N VAL A 58 10.89 3.30 12.82
CA VAL A 58 10.71 3.93 11.52
C VAL A 58 11.96 3.70 10.70
N LYS A 59 11.76 3.33 9.43
CA LYS A 59 12.82 3.20 8.44
C LYS A 59 12.52 4.10 7.26
N ALA A 60 13.52 4.74 6.70
CA ALA A 60 13.39 5.48 5.47
C ALA A 60 14.58 5.27 4.56
N LEU A 61 14.31 5.32 3.25
CA LEU A 61 15.34 5.37 2.22
C LEU A 61 15.21 6.70 1.48
N ALA A 62 16.35 7.30 1.16
CA ALA A 62 16.42 8.54 0.41
C ALA A 62 17.61 8.50 -0.56
N HIS A 63 17.48 9.15 -1.71
CA HIS A 63 18.59 9.34 -2.65
C HIS A 63 18.89 10.81 -2.89
N ASN A 64 20.11 11.12 -3.30
CA ASN A 64 20.47 12.49 -3.65
C ASN A 64 19.91 12.87 -5.02
N GLU A 65 19.25 14.03 -5.11
CA GLU A 65 18.61 14.52 -6.34
C GLU A 65 19.60 14.75 -7.50
N VAL A 66 20.89 14.96 -7.20
CA VAL A 66 21.93 15.22 -8.20
C VAL A 66 22.77 13.96 -8.50
N ASP A 67 23.07 13.18 -7.47
CA ASP A 67 23.81 11.92 -7.57
C ASP A 67 22.95 10.76 -7.05
N SER A 68 22.14 10.16 -7.91
CA SER A 68 21.22 9.09 -7.51
C SER A 68 21.93 7.81 -7.03
N SER A 69 23.27 7.72 -7.12
CA SER A 69 24.04 6.63 -6.52
C SER A 69 24.32 6.85 -5.03
N HIS A 70 24.18 8.09 -4.55
CA HIS A 70 24.27 8.43 -3.14
C HIS A 70 22.92 8.20 -2.48
N ILE A 71 22.80 7.02 -1.85
CA ILE A 71 21.60 6.56 -1.16
C ILE A 71 21.89 6.55 0.34
N CYS A 72 20.90 6.96 1.13
CA CYS A 72 20.97 6.93 2.58
C CYS A 72 19.80 6.12 3.14
N GLU A 73 20.09 5.39 4.20
CA GLU A 73 19.10 4.72 5.03
C GLU A 73 19.06 5.39 6.40
N ILE A 74 17.85 5.60 6.92
CA ILE A 74 17.61 6.24 8.20
C ILE A 74 16.74 5.32 9.03
N HIS A 75 17.15 5.07 10.28
CA HIS A 75 16.36 4.37 11.28
C HIS A 75 16.10 5.32 12.43
N LEU A 76 14.82 5.48 12.79
CA LEU A 76 14.39 6.27 13.95
C LEU A 76 13.54 5.41 14.88
N ASP A 77 13.53 5.76 16.15
CA ASP A 77 12.47 5.30 17.06
C ASP A 77 11.89 6.43 17.93
N ASN A 78 10.74 6.15 18.54
CA ASN A 78 10.09 7.08 19.48
C ASN A 78 10.81 7.19 20.84
N GLN A 79 11.94 6.51 21.03
CA GLN A 79 12.82 6.69 22.17
C GLN A 79 13.94 7.68 21.88
N GLY A 80 14.02 8.19 20.65
CA GLY A 80 15.00 9.19 20.22
C GLY A 80 16.28 8.57 19.67
N HIS A 81 16.30 7.26 19.45
CA HIS A 81 17.40 6.60 18.75
C HIS A 81 17.33 6.96 17.27
N ILE A 82 18.48 7.35 16.72
CA ILE A 82 18.64 7.74 15.33
C ILE A 82 19.89 7.05 14.80
N GLU A 83 19.73 6.27 13.75
CA GLU A 83 20.83 5.73 12.96
C GLU A 83 20.71 6.26 11.54
N TYR A 84 21.83 6.76 11.02
CA TYR A 84 21.95 7.23 9.66
C TYR A 84 23.13 6.47 9.03
N GLY A 85 22.93 5.97 7.82
CA GLY A 85 23.96 5.25 7.07
C GLY A 85 23.87 5.52 5.58
N ILE A 86 25.03 5.49 4.91
CA ILE A 86 25.11 5.51 3.45
C ILE A 86 24.98 4.07 2.97
N VAL A 87 24.07 3.84 2.03
CA VAL A 87 23.88 2.55 1.36
C VAL A 87 24.74 2.55 0.09
N PRO A 88 25.68 1.61 -0.07
CA PRO A 88 26.40 1.46 -1.32
C PRO A 88 25.43 1.14 -2.47
N ASP A 89 25.63 1.76 -3.62
CA ASP A 89 24.80 1.59 -4.82
C ASP A 89 24.63 0.12 -5.25
N TRP A 90 25.67 -0.69 -5.09
CA TRP A 90 25.67 -2.12 -5.41
C TRP A 90 24.94 -2.98 -4.38
N ASP A 91 24.68 -2.47 -3.18
CA ASP A 91 24.02 -3.21 -2.09
C ASP A 91 22.49 -3.09 -2.20
N TYR A 92 22.02 -1.93 -2.66
CA TYR A 92 20.58 -1.67 -2.76
C TYR A 92 19.89 -2.59 -3.77
N ASN A 93 18.83 -3.26 -3.31
CA ASN A 93 17.88 -3.97 -4.14
C ASN A 93 16.52 -4.04 -3.44
N VAL A 94 15.44 -4.00 -4.24
CA VAL A 94 14.06 -3.95 -3.71
C VAL A 94 13.71 -5.16 -2.84
N ASP A 95 14.28 -6.33 -3.13
CA ASP A 95 13.99 -7.58 -2.42
C ASP A 95 14.54 -7.55 -0.98
N SER A 96 15.81 -7.14 -0.81
CA SER A 96 16.49 -7.15 0.50
C SER A 96 16.19 -5.93 1.38
N TYR A 97 15.62 -4.87 0.80
CA TYR A 97 15.29 -3.64 1.53
C TYR A 97 13.77 -3.55 1.74
N LEU A 98 13.04 -3.03 0.74
CA LEU A 98 11.60 -2.80 0.88
C LEU A 98 10.83 -4.10 1.17
N LEU A 99 11.03 -5.15 0.38
CA LEU A 99 10.21 -6.36 0.51
C LEU A 99 10.53 -7.13 1.80
N ASP A 100 11.81 -7.29 2.15
CA ASP A 100 12.21 -7.93 3.41
C ASP A 100 11.67 -7.16 4.63
N ASP A 101 11.70 -5.82 4.63
CA ASP A 101 11.13 -5.03 5.71
C ASP A 101 9.62 -5.23 5.85
N LEU A 102 8.89 -5.23 4.74
CA LEU A 102 7.45 -5.55 4.75
C LEU A 102 7.18 -6.95 5.27
N GLU A 103 8.00 -7.94 4.86
CA GLU A 103 7.90 -9.32 5.34
C GLU A 103 8.10 -9.41 6.87
N ASN A 104 9.02 -8.60 7.39
CA ASN A 104 9.35 -8.42 8.79
C ASN A 104 8.36 -7.53 9.57
N GLY A 105 7.25 -7.11 8.93
CA GLY A 105 6.12 -6.47 9.59
C GLY A 105 6.19 -4.94 9.65
N PHE A 106 7.04 -4.32 8.85
CA PHE A 106 6.92 -2.89 8.57
C PHE A 106 5.74 -2.61 7.63
N GLU A 107 5.19 -1.41 7.71
CA GLU A 107 4.11 -0.90 6.88
C GLU A 107 4.55 0.37 6.16
N ILE A 108 4.14 0.53 4.89
CA ILE A 108 4.43 1.74 4.11
C ILE A 108 3.59 2.90 4.63
N LYS A 109 4.25 3.98 5.04
CA LYS A 109 3.61 5.23 5.49
C LYS A 109 3.76 6.36 4.49
N TYR A 110 4.80 6.32 3.68
CA TYR A 110 5.04 7.26 2.60
C TYR A 110 5.78 6.56 1.47
N MET A 111 5.32 6.78 0.25
CA MET A 111 6.05 6.45 -0.97
C MET A 111 5.39 7.27 -2.11
N PRO A 112 6.14 8.11 -2.82
CA PRO A 112 5.64 8.84 -3.98
C PRO A 112 5.26 7.90 -5.13
N LEU A 113 4.39 8.36 -6.02
CA LEU A 113 3.92 7.54 -7.14
C LEU A 113 5.05 7.21 -8.14
N GLU A 114 5.99 8.14 -8.30
CA GLU A 114 7.23 7.99 -9.06
C GLU A 114 8.07 6.82 -8.53
N ASP A 115 8.22 6.72 -7.20
CA ASP A 115 8.95 5.63 -6.56
C ASP A 115 8.19 4.31 -6.66
N HIS A 116 6.87 4.31 -6.53
CA HIS A 116 6.10 3.10 -6.87
C HIS A 116 6.41 2.60 -8.28
N ALA A 117 6.54 3.49 -9.27
CA ALA A 117 6.92 3.11 -10.62
C ALA A 117 8.35 2.51 -10.67
N VAL A 118 9.32 3.08 -9.94
CA VAL A 118 10.68 2.51 -9.81
C VAL A 118 10.63 1.11 -9.21
N HIS A 119 9.92 0.92 -8.11
CA HIS A 119 9.81 -0.38 -7.46
C HIS A 119 9.13 -1.43 -8.36
N TRP A 120 8.11 -1.04 -9.12
CA TRP A 120 7.46 -1.95 -10.10
C TRP A 120 8.43 -2.40 -11.19
N TYR A 121 9.32 -1.51 -11.63
CA TYR A 121 10.41 -1.86 -12.54
C TYR A 121 11.37 -2.88 -11.94
N CYS A 122 11.90 -2.59 -10.75
CA CYS A 122 12.84 -3.48 -10.07
C CYS A 122 12.22 -4.85 -9.80
N ILE A 123 10.96 -4.90 -9.35
CA ILE A 123 10.21 -6.15 -9.13
C ILE A 123 10.01 -6.92 -10.45
N ASN A 124 9.71 -6.22 -11.54
CA ASN A 124 9.55 -6.84 -12.84
C ASN A 124 10.86 -7.46 -13.34
N ASP A 125 12.00 -6.79 -13.12
CA ASP A 125 13.31 -7.29 -13.53
C ASP A 125 13.78 -8.49 -12.69
N LEU A 126 13.38 -8.55 -11.42
CA LEU A 126 13.68 -9.65 -10.49
C LEU A 126 12.64 -10.80 -10.54
N ARG A 127 11.78 -10.85 -11.56
CA ARG A 127 10.73 -11.89 -11.66
C ARG A 127 11.30 -13.30 -11.54
N GLY A 128 10.84 -14.04 -10.54
CA GLY A 128 11.26 -15.41 -10.26
C GLY A 128 12.54 -15.52 -9.43
N GLU A 129 13.16 -14.40 -9.07
CA GLU A 129 14.37 -14.32 -8.23
C GLU A 129 14.10 -13.67 -6.86
N ILE A 130 12.91 -13.09 -6.66
CA ILE A 130 12.47 -12.49 -5.39
C ILE A 130 12.41 -13.56 -4.29
N GLY A 131 13.20 -13.37 -3.24
CA GLY A 131 13.21 -14.20 -2.03
C GLY A 131 12.15 -13.81 -1.01
N ALA A 132 11.86 -12.52 -0.83
CA ALA A 132 10.87 -12.00 0.12
C ALA A 132 9.44 -12.09 -0.47
N GLU A 133 8.98 -13.31 -0.75
CA GLU A 133 7.69 -13.56 -1.40
C GLU A 133 6.50 -12.99 -0.61
N LYS A 134 6.53 -13.05 0.73
CA LYS A 134 5.45 -12.49 1.55
C LYS A 134 5.52 -10.97 1.56
N GLY A 135 6.74 -10.41 1.60
CA GLY A 135 6.98 -8.98 1.39
C GLY A 135 6.36 -8.46 0.09
N LEU A 136 6.60 -9.17 -1.03
CA LEU A 136 6.00 -8.85 -2.33
C LEU A 136 4.47 -8.83 -2.28
N GLN A 137 3.85 -9.85 -1.66
CA GLN A 137 2.39 -9.88 -1.55
C GLN A 137 1.83 -8.73 -0.69
N LEU A 138 2.54 -8.33 0.36
CA LEU A 138 2.17 -7.18 1.19
C LEU A 138 2.30 -5.86 0.42
N TYR A 139 3.37 -5.70 -0.37
CA TYR A 139 3.55 -4.53 -1.24
C TYR A 139 2.43 -4.42 -2.29
N LEU A 140 2.11 -5.52 -2.96
CA LEU A 140 1.05 -5.54 -3.98
C LEU A 140 -0.35 -5.32 -3.36
N ALA A 141 -0.59 -5.85 -2.16
CA ALA A 141 -1.79 -5.56 -1.40
C ALA A 141 -1.89 -4.07 -1.02
N TYR A 142 -0.77 -3.45 -0.61
CA TYR A 142 -0.71 -2.01 -0.37
C TYR A 142 -1.05 -1.23 -1.63
N CYS A 143 -0.46 -1.60 -2.78
CA CYS A 143 -0.75 -0.97 -4.06
C CYS A 143 -2.23 -1.05 -4.42
N GLN A 144 -2.85 -2.23 -4.27
CA GLN A 144 -4.28 -2.42 -4.48
C GLN A 144 -5.12 -1.51 -3.56
N ALA A 145 -4.77 -1.43 -2.28
CA ALA A 145 -5.52 -0.66 -1.29
C ALA A 145 -5.45 0.86 -1.50
N HIS A 146 -4.39 1.34 -2.15
CA HIS A 146 -4.14 2.77 -2.39
C HIS A 146 -4.36 3.18 -3.86
N ASP A 147 -5.01 2.34 -4.66
CA ASP A 147 -5.28 2.58 -6.09
C ASP A 147 -3.99 2.86 -6.92
N ILE A 148 -2.87 2.25 -6.51
CA ILE A 148 -1.63 2.21 -7.28
C ILE A 148 -1.76 1.07 -8.29
N THR A 149 -1.99 1.47 -9.53
CA THR A 149 -2.37 0.61 -10.65
C THR A 149 -1.44 0.88 -11.81
N HIS A 150 -1.33 -0.05 -12.75
CA HIS A 150 -0.57 0.20 -13.98
C HIS A 150 -1.02 1.51 -14.65
N GLU A 151 -2.33 1.79 -14.71
CA GLU A 151 -2.82 3.04 -15.30
C GLU A 151 -2.40 4.30 -14.52
N SER A 152 -2.37 4.26 -13.18
CA SER A 152 -1.91 5.41 -12.40
C SER A 152 -0.40 5.61 -12.52
N LEU A 153 0.39 4.54 -12.60
CA LEU A 153 1.84 4.63 -12.81
C LEU A 153 2.22 5.17 -14.18
N LEU A 154 1.44 4.87 -15.23
CA LEU A 154 1.63 5.45 -16.56
C LEU A 154 1.53 6.99 -16.59
N THR A 155 0.94 7.62 -15.56
CA THR A 155 0.88 9.09 -15.44
C THR A 155 2.21 9.72 -15.08
N VAL A 156 3.10 8.98 -14.39
CA VAL A 156 4.43 9.44 -13.96
C VAL A 156 5.55 8.79 -14.76
N ARG A 157 5.34 7.56 -15.26
CA ARG A 157 6.33 6.82 -16.05
C ARG A 157 5.65 5.97 -17.14
N LYS A 158 5.82 6.39 -18.40
CA LYS A 158 5.07 5.86 -19.57
C LYS A 158 5.34 4.40 -19.94
N ASP A 159 6.43 3.85 -19.46
CA ASP A 159 6.90 2.50 -19.75
C ASP A 159 6.78 1.58 -18.53
N ALA A 160 6.18 2.05 -17.42
CA ALA A 160 5.92 1.25 -16.22
C ALA A 160 5.38 -0.14 -16.56
N PRO A 161 6.01 -1.24 -16.08
CA PRO A 161 5.53 -2.58 -16.37
C PRO A 161 4.20 -2.83 -15.67
N ASP A 162 3.43 -3.81 -16.14
CA ASP A 162 2.31 -4.35 -15.37
C ASP A 162 2.81 -5.58 -14.60
N ILE A 163 2.73 -5.52 -13.27
CA ILE A 163 3.12 -6.63 -12.37
C ILE A 163 1.94 -7.22 -11.61
N HIS A 164 0.70 -6.87 -11.98
CA HIS A 164 -0.48 -7.32 -11.28
C HIS A 164 -0.64 -8.85 -11.30
N ASP A 165 -0.07 -9.51 -12.31
CA ASP A 165 -0.03 -10.98 -12.41
C ASP A 165 0.74 -11.66 -11.26
N LEU A 166 1.62 -10.92 -10.56
CA LEU A 166 2.34 -11.41 -9.39
C LEU A 166 1.49 -11.40 -8.11
N TYR A 167 0.37 -10.66 -8.09
CA TYR A 167 -0.46 -10.52 -6.90
C TYR A 167 -1.43 -11.70 -6.78
N GLN A 168 -1.33 -12.44 -5.69
CA GLN A 168 -2.29 -13.48 -5.32
C GLN A 168 -3.07 -13.04 -4.09
N GLU A 169 -4.16 -12.32 -4.33
CA GLU A 169 -5.06 -11.92 -3.26
C GLU A 169 -5.72 -13.13 -2.58
N VAL A 170 -5.81 -13.08 -1.25
CA VAL A 170 -6.44 -14.12 -0.42
C VAL A 170 -7.37 -13.48 0.60
N ASN A 171 -8.62 -13.94 0.64
CA ASN A 171 -9.58 -13.59 1.68
C ASN A 171 -10.11 -14.87 2.36
N GLN A 172 -10.02 -14.94 3.69
CA GLN A 172 -10.48 -16.10 4.48
C GLN A 172 -9.94 -17.46 3.98
N ASN A 173 -8.68 -17.51 3.55
CA ASN A 173 -8.02 -18.66 2.91
C ASN A 173 -8.56 -19.05 1.51
N TYR A 174 -9.42 -18.23 0.89
CA TYR A 174 -9.79 -18.37 -0.51
C TYR A 174 -8.94 -17.43 -1.36
N LYS A 175 -8.26 -18.01 -2.34
CA LYS A 175 -7.53 -17.27 -3.36
C LYS A 175 -8.53 -16.62 -4.31
N ILE A 176 -8.43 -15.32 -4.55
CA ILE A 176 -9.20 -14.68 -5.62
C ILE A 176 -8.70 -15.23 -6.96
N ILE A 177 -9.63 -15.69 -7.80
CA ILE A 177 -9.34 -16.33 -9.09
C ILE A 177 -10.04 -15.64 -10.27
N ALA A 178 -10.98 -14.75 -10.01
CA ALA A 178 -11.53 -13.82 -11.00
C ALA A 178 -12.09 -12.58 -10.29
N GLU A 179 -12.05 -11.45 -10.97
CA GLU A 179 -12.60 -10.19 -10.53
C GLU A 179 -13.29 -9.50 -11.72
N GLU A 180 -14.42 -8.87 -11.46
CA GLU A 180 -15.03 -7.87 -12.33
C GLU A 180 -15.24 -6.61 -11.52
N SER A 181 -14.89 -5.46 -12.08
CA SER A 181 -15.07 -4.16 -11.42
C SER A 181 -15.85 -3.18 -12.29
N CYS A 182 -16.63 -2.30 -11.65
CA CYS A 182 -17.37 -1.25 -12.33
C CYS A 182 -17.43 0.01 -11.45
N GLY A 183 -16.67 1.03 -11.84
CA GLY A 183 -16.37 2.16 -10.97
C GLY A 183 -15.65 1.67 -9.71
N HIS A 184 -16.12 2.09 -8.53
CA HIS A 184 -15.52 1.70 -7.25
C HIS A 184 -15.94 0.31 -6.75
N LYS A 185 -16.94 -0.34 -7.38
CA LYS A 185 -17.46 -1.63 -6.94
C LYS A 185 -16.73 -2.77 -7.65
N ALA A 186 -16.61 -3.90 -6.97
CA ALA A 186 -16.10 -5.12 -7.55
C ALA A 186 -16.88 -6.33 -7.07
N VAL A 187 -16.89 -7.37 -7.90
CA VAL A 187 -17.34 -8.72 -7.58
C VAL A 187 -16.17 -9.64 -7.81
N VAL A 188 -15.91 -10.54 -6.87
CA VAL A 188 -14.82 -11.52 -6.98
C VAL A 188 -15.36 -12.93 -6.93
N LEU A 189 -14.66 -13.86 -7.58
CA LEU A 189 -14.79 -15.30 -7.42
C LEU A 189 -13.50 -15.81 -6.79
N ALA A 190 -13.62 -16.60 -5.73
CA ALA A 190 -12.49 -17.11 -4.98
C ALA A 190 -12.57 -18.63 -4.77
N TYR A 191 -11.42 -19.25 -4.54
CA TYR A 191 -11.27 -20.70 -4.41
C TYR A 191 -10.40 -21.11 -3.21
N ASN A 192 -10.87 -22.11 -2.46
CA ASN A 192 -10.14 -22.78 -1.40
C ASN A 192 -10.30 -24.30 -1.52
N LYS A 193 -9.20 -24.99 -1.87
CA LYS A 193 -9.19 -26.46 -2.02
C LYS A 193 -9.54 -27.23 -0.74
N ARG A 194 -9.31 -26.63 0.44
CA ARG A 194 -9.49 -27.26 1.76
C ARG A 194 -10.88 -26.97 2.36
N ALA A 195 -11.62 -26.02 1.82
CA ALA A 195 -12.94 -25.67 2.34
C ALA A 195 -14.01 -26.70 1.92
N PRO A 196 -15.04 -26.95 2.75
CA PRO A 196 -16.19 -27.77 2.37
C PRO A 196 -16.88 -27.22 1.11
N GLN A 197 -17.13 -25.90 1.10
CA GLN A 197 -17.58 -25.14 -0.05
C GLN A 197 -16.37 -24.47 -0.70
N ARG A 198 -15.85 -25.10 -1.74
CA ARG A 198 -14.55 -24.71 -2.32
C ARG A 198 -14.55 -23.39 -3.05
N TYR A 199 -15.71 -22.88 -3.45
CA TYR A 199 -15.83 -21.63 -4.20
C TYR A 199 -16.71 -20.65 -3.46
N VAL A 200 -16.40 -19.36 -3.59
CA VAL A 200 -17.20 -18.28 -3.02
C VAL A 200 -17.17 -17.07 -3.92
N THR A 201 -18.29 -16.37 -3.99
CA THR A 201 -18.36 -15.05 -4.61
C THR A 201 -18.61 -13.99 -3.54
N TRP A 202 -17.89 -12.87 -3.62
CA TRP A 202 -18.08 -11.73 -2.72
C TRP A 202 -18.32 -10.46 -3.53
N ASN A 203 -19.04 -9.53 -2.92
CA ASN A 203 -19.01 -8.14 -3.31
C ASN A 203 -17.86 -7.48 -2.54
N THR A 204 -17.26 -6.47 -3.14
CA THR A 204 -16.20 -5.68 -2.53
C THR A 204 -16.07 -4.34 -3.27
N THR A 205 -15.02 -3.59 -2.97
CA THR A 205 -14.60 -2.41 -3.72
C THR A 205 -13.30 -2.69 -4.45
N ARG A 206 -13.00 -1.94 -5.51
CA ARG A 206 -11.77 -2.13 -6.29
C ARG A 206 -10.54 -2.13 -5.37
N ASN A 207 -10.41 -1.15 -4.50
CA ASN A 207 -9.32 -1.03 -3.52
C ASN A 207 -9.55 -1.80 -2.20
N ARG A 208 -10.58 -2.63 -2.10
CA ARG A 208 -10.93 -3.40 -0.88
C ARG A 208 -11.18 -2.56 0.39
N GLU A 209 -11.30 -1.24 0.30
CA GLU A 209 -11.58 -0.32 1.43
C GLU A 209 -12.73 -0.81 2.34
N ARG A 210 -13.77 -1.42 1.75
CA ARG A 210 -14.93 -1.93 2.50
C ARG A 210 -14.85 -3.40 2.90
N GLY A 211 -13.71 -4.04 2.68
CA GLY A 211 -13.53 -5.47 2.81
C GLY A 211 -14.44 -6.26 1.88
N TYR A 212 -14.86 -7.43 2.32
CA TYR A 212 -15.65 -8.38 1.53
C TYR A 212 -17.03 -8.58 2.15
N ASP A 213 -18.08 -8.40 1.34
CA ASP A 213 -19.47 -8.55 1.78
C ASP A 213 -20.27 -9.53 0.91
N GLN A 214 -21.39 -10.00 1.48
CA GLN A 214 -22.39 -10.83 0.78
C GLN A 214 -21.77 -12.08 0.12
N GLY A 215 -21.10 -12.91 0.93
CA GLY A 215 -20.46 -14.15 0.48
C GLY A 215 -21.47 -15.22 0.09
N HIS A 216 -21.46 -15.70 -1.16
CA HIS A 216 -22.21 -16.88 -1.57
C HIS A 216 -21.26 -18.03 -1.84
N TYR A 217 -21.48 -19.16 -1.17
CA TYR A 217 -20.55 -20.29 -1.16
C TYR A 217 -21.10 -21.50 -1.94
N TYR A 218 -20.20 -22.18 -2.66
CA TYR A 218 -20.53 -23.26 -3.59
C TYR A 218 -19.50 -24.39 -3.53
N ASN A 219 -19.96 -25.62 -3.77
CA ASN A 219 -19.09 -26.78 -3.96
C ASN A 219 -18.62 -26.95 -5.41
N ASP A 220 -19.31 -26.31 -6.36
CA ASP A 220 -19.15 -26.49 -7.80
C ASP A 220 -18.76 -25.18 -8.47
N TYR A 221 -17.75 -25.24 -9.34
CA TYR A 221 -17.24 -24.08 -10.07
C TYR A 221 -18.29 -23.50 -11.02
N GLY A 222 -19.05 -24.33 -11.73
CA GLY A 222 -20.03 -23.87 -12.72
C GLY A 222 -21.14 -23.03 -12.07
N ARG A 223 -21.63 -23.45 -10.90
CA ARG A 223 -22.59 -22.67 -10.10
C ARG A 223 -21.99 -21.38 -9.56
N ALA A 224 -20.77 -21.43 -9.04
CA ALA A 224 -20.08 -20.24 -8.53
C ALA A 224 -19.84 -19.20 -9.62
N PHE A 225 -19.37 -19.64 -10.80
CA PHE A 225 -19.14 -18.77 -11.95
C PHE A 225 -20.45 -18.20 -12.51
N LYS A 226 -21.55 -18.97 -12.47
CA LYS A 226 -22.88 -18.45 -12.83
C LYS A 226 -23.31 -17.31 -11.89
N ASP A 227 -23.13 -17.47 -10.59
CA ASP A 227 -23.44 -16.43 -9.60
C ASP A 227 -22.54 -15.19 -9.78
N PHE A 228 -21.23 -15.41 -9.95
CA PHE A 228 -20.25 -14.36 -10.28
C PHE A 228 -20.69 -13.54 -11.49
N LYS A 229 -21.08 -14.21 -12.59
CA LYS A 229 -21.59 -13.56 -13.80
C LYS A 229 -22.83 -12.73 -13.50
N ILE A 230 -23.83 -13.29 -12.82
CA ILE A 230 -25.08 -12.59 -12.50
C ILE A 230 -24.79 -11.31 -11.70
N ARG A 231 -24.01 -11.43 -10.61
CA ARG A 231 -23.65 -10.30 -9.74
C ARG A 231 -22.87 -9.22 -10.49
N SER A 232 -21.99 -9.62 -11.40
CA SER A 232 -21.24 -8.69 -12.25
C SER A 232 -22.16 -7.90 -13.19
N HIS A 233 -23.16 -8.55 -13.80
CA HIS A 233 -24.14 -7.87 -14.65
C HIS A 233 -25.01 -6.92 -13.82
N GLU A 234 -25.52 -7.36 -12.66
CA GLU A 234 -26.30 -6.50 -11.78
C GLU A 234 -25.51 -5.27 -11.31
N MET A 235 -24.21 -5.43 -11.03
CA MET A 235 -23.33 -4.33 -10.66
C MET A 235 -23.24 -3.29 -11.79
N LEU A 236 -23.01 -3.75 -13.04
CA LEU A 236 -22.94 -2.89 -14.21
C LEU A 236 -24.27 -2.18 -14.51
N GLU A 237 -25.39 -2.90 -14.47
CA GLU A 237 -26.72 -2.34 -14.69
C GLU A 237 -27.04 -1.23 -13.68
N LYS A 238 -26.74 -1.46 -12.39
CA LYS A 238 -26.89 -0.45 -11.34
C LYS A 238 -26.01 0.78 -11.61
N HIS A 239 -24.77 0.59 -12.07
CA HIS A 239 -23.88 1.68 -12.43
C HIS A 239 -24.45 2.51 -13.58
N ILE A 240 -24.85 1.87 -14.67
CA ILE A 240 -25.43 2.53 -15.85
C ILE A 240 -26.70 3.30 -15.47
N HIS A 241 -27.57 2.70 -14.65
CA HIS A 241 -28.77 3.37 -14.16
C HIS A 241 -28.43 4.66 -13.38
N LEU A 242 -27.46 4.61 -12.46
CA LEU A 242 -27.02 5.79 -11.72
C LEU A 242 -26.44 6.87 -12.64
N GLN A 243 -25.66 6.49 -13.67
CA GLN A 243 -25.14 7.44 -14.65
C GLN A 243 -26.26 8.11 -15.45
N LYS A 244 -27.27 7.33 -15.88
CA LYS A 244 -28.46 7.86 -16.55
C LYS A 244 -29.16 8.91 -15.69
N GLU A 245 -29.39 8.62 -14.41
CA GLU A 245 -30.03 9.57 -13.48
C GLU A 245 -29.18 10.83 -13.27
N ARG A 246 -27.84 10.69 -13.17
CA ARG A 246 -26.91 11.83 -13.05
C ARG A 246 -26.85 12.70 -14.30
N SER A 247 -27.06 12.13 -15.48
CA SER A 247 -27.04 12.85 -16.75
C SER A 247 -28.34 13.60 -17.08
N LYS A 248 -29.41 13.43 -16.29
CA LYS A 248 -30.68 14.13 -16.54
C LYS A 248 -30.49 15.64 -16.41
N PRO A 249 -30.99 16.45 -17.35
CA PRO A 249 -30.93 17.91 -17.26
C PRO A 249 -31.65 18.37 -15.99
N LYS A 250 -31.03 19.25 -15.20
CA LYS A 250 -31.73 19.93 -14.10
C LYS A 250 -32.66 20.97 -14.72
N GLU A 251 -33.97 20.76 -14.63
CA GLU A 251 -34.94 21.77 -15.05
C GLU A 251 -34.71 23.05 -14.23
N LYS A 252 -34.42 24.16 -14.91
CA LYS A 252 -34.47 25.48 -14.29
C LYS A 252 -35.92 25.73 -13.93
N GLN A 253 -36.25 25.70 -12.63
CA GLN A 253 -37.47 26.33 -12.15
C GLN A 253 -37.39 27.82 -12.54
N HIS A 254 -38.04 28.18 -13.64
CA HIS A 254 -38.38 29.57 -13.90
C HIS A 254 -39.40 29.93 -12.84
N GLY A 255 -38.96 30.70 -11.84
CA GLY A 255 -39.86 31.41 -10.97
C GLY A 255 -40.71 32.34 -11.84
N GLU A 256 -41.99 32.04 -11.95
CA GLU A 256 -42.99 32.97 -12.45
C GLU A 256 -42.97 34.20 -11.54
N ARG A 257 -42.69 35.36 -12.14
CA ARG A 257 -42.87 36.68 -11.54
C ARG A 257 -44.29 37.16 -11.78
#